data_AF-G4Q7H0-F1
#
_entry.id   AF-G4Q7H0-F1
#
_cell.length_a   1.000
_cell.length_b   1.000
_cell.length_c   1.000
_cell.angle_alpha   90.00
_cell.angle_beta   90.00
_cell.angle_gamma   90.00
#
_symmetry.space_group_name_H-M   'P 1'
#
loop_
_entity.id
_entity.type
_entity.pdbx_description
1 polymer ?
#
loop_
_entity_poly.entity_id
_entity_poly.type
_entity_poly.pdbx_seq_one_letter_code
_entity_poly.pdbx_strand_id
1 'polypeptide(L)'
;MERVRKAEQKRLCHHSRMFKSNKTILTKPYEKLTEEELIKLEGILRCSPRLRCAYALKYAFSKVLRFKDHTNISWALSAWIDLVKSADLPEMNSLVKSFTYWYEEIRSALIYPYSNGFTEGCNNKIKVLKRVSFGLRNFERFRNRILYINTRNEKGHALYSVHVLSRSA
;
A
#
# COMPACT_ATOMS: atom_id res chain seq x y z
N MET A 1 -9.12 8.79 2.27
CA MET A 1 -8.78 10.06 1.58
C MET A 1 -9.16 10.08 0.10
N GLU A 2 -8.62 9.25 -0.79
CA GLU A 2 -8.89 9.37 -2.26
C GLU A 2 -10.38 9.31 -2.65
N ARG A 3 -11.17 8.46 -1.99
CA ARG A 3 -12.63 8.39 -2.22
C ARG A 3 -13.33 9.71 -1.82
N VAL A 4 -12.94 10.29 -0.68
CA VAL A 4 -13.42 11.62 -0.22
C VAL A 4 -13.04 12.71 -1.22
N ARG A 5 -11.79 12.72 -1.70
CA ARG A 5 -11.34 13.68 -2.75
C ARG A 5 -12.21 13.58 -4.01
N LYS A 6 -12.52 12.36 -4.47
CA LYS A 6 -13.40 12.15 -5.64
C LYS A 6 -14.84 12.59 -5.38
N ALA A 7 -15.36 12.37 -4.18
CA ALA A 7 -16.69 12.84 -3.79
C ALA A 7 -16.76 14.38 -3.77
N GLU A 8 -15.80 15.02 -3.11
CA GLU A 8 -15.69 16.49 -3.07
C GLU A 8 -15.43 17.11 -4.45
N GLN A 9 -14.69 16.42 -5.33
CA GLN A 9 -14.51 16.83 -6.72
C GLN A 9 -15.82 16.86 -7.51
N LYS A 10 -16.73 15.92 -7.25
CA LYS A 10 -18.06 15.92 -7.87
C LYS A 10 -18.97 16.98 -7.26
N ARG A 11 -18.89 17.16 -5.93
CA ARG A 11 -19.71 18.11 -5.16
C ARG A 11 -19.34 19.57 -5.44
N LEU A 12 -18.05 19.87 -5.48
CA LEU A 12 -17.50 21.21 -5.68
C LEU A 12 -16.96 21.33 -7.12
N CYS A 13 -17.87 21.37 -8.10
CA CYS A 13 -17.52 21.34 -9.51
C CYS A 13 -16.57 22.49 -9.93
N HIS A 14 -16.75 23.69 -9.36
CA HIS A 14 -15.87 24.85 -9.59
C HIS A 14 -14.42 24.60 -9.13
N HIS A 15 -14.21 23.74 -8.12
CA HIS A 15 -12.89 23.36 -7.60
C HIS A 15 -12.39 22.01 -8.17
N SER A 16 -13.12 21.40 -9.10
CA SER A 16 -12.83 20.05 -9.61
C SER A 16 -11.43 19.93 -10.23
N ARG A 17 -11.04 20.90 -11.08
CA ARG A 17 -9.71 20.93 -11.71
C ARG A 17 -8.61 21.01 -10.67
N MET A 18 -8.78 21.86 -9.65
CA MET A 18 -7.84 22.02 -8.55
C MET A 18 -7.65 20.69 -7.78
N PHE A 19 -8.73 20.01 -7.40
CA PHE A 19 -8.63 18.72 -6.71
C PHE A 19 -8.04 17.59 -7.56
N LYS A 20 -8.21 17.64 -8.89
CA LYS A 20 -7.63 16.65 -9.80
C LYS A 20 -6.13 16.90 -9.99
N SER A 21 -5.74 18.14 -10.28
CA SER A 21 -4.35 18.52 -10.56
C SER A 21 -3.44 18.39 -9.34
N ASN A 22 -3.99 18.53 -8.13
CA ASN A 22 -3.20 18.55 -6.89
C ASN A 22 -3.24 17.24 -6.10
N LYS A 23 -3.59 16.12 -6.74
CA LYS A 23 -3.64 14.80 -6.11
C LYS A 23 -2.31 14.44 -5.45
N THR A 24 -1.18 14.72 -6.11
CA THR A 24 0.16 14.39 -5.62
C THR A 24 0.42 15.04 -4.26
N ILE A 25 0.09 16.33 -4.11
CA ILE A 25 0.24 17.10 -2.87
C ILE A 25 -0.55 16.44 -1.72
N LEU A 26 -1.79 16.04 -1.98
CA LEU A 26 -2.64 15.37 -0.97
C LEU A 26 -2.09 13.99 -0.54
N THR A 27 -1.39 13.30 -1.45
CA THR A 27 -0.84 11.95 -1.16
C THR A 27 0.55 11.96 -0.55
N LYS A 28 1.38 12.97 -0.88
CA LYS A 28 2.77 13.07 -0.45
C LYS A 28 2.88 13.04 1.09
N PRO A 29 3.93 12.45 1.69
CA PRO A 29 4.19 12.58 3.12
C PRO A 29 4.34 14.05 3.48
N TYR A 30 3.76 14.46 4.61
CA TYR A 30 3.74 15.86 5.03
C TYR A 30 5.16 16.43 5.14
N GLU A 31 6.08 15.62 5.66
CA GLU A 31 7.49 15.97 5.88
C GLU A 31 8.29 16.15 4.58
N LYS A 32 7.72 15.78 3.43
CA LYS A 32 8.36 15.94 2.13
C LYS A 32 7.77 17.11 1.32
N LEU A 33 6.78 17.82 1.86
CA LEU A 33 6.18 18.96 1.18
C LEU A 33 7.12 20.17 1.21
N THR A 34 7.25 20.88 0.08
CA THR A 34 7.92 22.18 0.05
C THR A 34 7.00 23.26 0.65
N GLU A 35 7.56 24.43 0.99
CA GLU A 35 6.77 25.57 1.49
C GLU A 35 5.66 25.98 0.51
N GLU A 36 5.97 26.04 -0.79
CA GLU A 36 4.97 26.32 -1.83
C GLU A 36 3.87 25.25 -1.88
N GLU A 37 4.23 23.97 -1.76
CA GLU A 37 3.27 22.88 -1.71
C GLU A 37 2.41 22.92 -0.45
N LEU A 38 2.94 23.40 0.68
CA LEU A 38 2.20 23.59 1.94
C LEU A 38 1.17 24.71 1.82
N ILE A 39 1.54 25.86 1.26
CA ILE A 39 0.60 26.96 0.99
C ILE A 39 -0.52 26.46 0.10
N LYS A 40 -0.18 25.71 -0.94
CA LYS A 40 -1.14 25.14 -1.88
C LYS A 40 -2.03 24.07 -1.24
N LEU A 41 -1.47 23.21 -0.40
CA LEU A 41 -2.21 22.23 0.38
C LEU A 41 -3.24 22.93 1.26
N GLU A 42 -2.85 23.95 2.01
CA GLU A 42 -3.76 24.69 2.88
C GLU A 42 -4.88 25.36 2.09
N GLY A 43 -4.57 25.97 0.94
CA GLY A 43 -5.58 26.50 0.02
C GLY A 43 -6.60 25.44 -0.43
N ILE A 44 -6.14 24.22 -0.75
CA ILE A 44 -7.00 23.11 -1.14
C ILE A 44 -7.88 22.65 0.03
N LEU A 45 -7.31 22.52 1.23
CA LEU A 45 -8.01 22.03 2.41
C LEU A 45 -9.05 23.04 2.93
N ARG A 46 -8.84 24.34 2.71
CA ARG A 46 -9.83 25.39 3.01
C ARG A 46 -11.13 25.23 2.23
N CYS A 47 -11.08 24.70 1.00
CA CYS A 47 -12.27 24.53 0.17
C CYS A 47 -13.24 23.45 0.68
N SER A 48 -12.78 22.51 1.52
CA SER A 48 -13.62 21.41 1.99
C SER A 48 -13.21 20.90 3.37
N PRO A 49 -14.06 21.11 4.39
CA PRO A 49 -13.86 20.53 5.73
C PRO A 49 -13.78 19.00 5.69
N ARG A 50 -14.56 18.34 4.82
CA ARG A 50 -14.52 16.88 4.63
C ARG A 50 -13.16 16.43 4.11
N LEU A 51 -12.61 17.12 3.11
CA LEU A 51 -11.29 16.81 2.57
C LEU A 51 -10.18 17.06 3.61
N ARG A 52 -10.27 18.16 4.37
CA ARG A 52 -9.37 18.47 5.49
C ARG A 52 -9.39 17.38 6.54
N CYS A 53 -10.57 16.94 6.97
CA CYS A 53 -10.72 15.83 7.91
C CYS A 53 -10.09 14.55 7.36
N ALA A 54 -10.40 14.17 6.11
CA ALA A 54 -9.83 12.98 5.48
C ALA A 54 -8.30 13.03 5.32
N TYR A 55 -7.74 14.23 5.12
CA TYR A 55 -6.29 14.45 5.08
C TYR A 55 -5.67 14.29 6.47
N ALA A 56 -6.28 14.89 7.50
CA ALA A 56 -5.85 14.77 8.88
C ALA A 56 -5.83 13.30 9.34
N LEU A 57 -6.87 12.52 9.02
CA LEU A 57 -6.93 11.09 9.31
C LEU A 57 -5.80 10.30 8.63
N LYS A 58 -5.48 10.61 7.37
CA LYS A 58 -4.34 10.01 6.65
C LYS A 58 -3.01 10.38 7.29
N TYR A 59 -2.87 11.62 7.73
CA TYR A 59 -1.67 12.08 8.41
C TYR A 59 -1.52 11.41 9.77
N ALA A 60 -2.58 11.31 10.56
CA ALA A 60 -2.61 10.57 11.83
C ALA A 60 -2.19 9.11 11.64
N PHE A 61 -2.72 8.43 10.61
CA PHE A 61 -2.31 7.06 10.30
C PHE A 61 -0.81 6.94 10.00
N SER A 62 -0.24 7.92 9.29
CA SER A 62 1.21 7.92 9.01
C SER A 62 2.07 8.00 10.27
N LYS A 63 1.53 8.53 11.38
CA LYS A 63 2.19 8.51 12.70
C LYS A 63 2.07 7.14 13.36
N VAL A 64 0.94 6.45 13.20
CA VAL A 64 0.79 5.05 13.65
C VAL A 64 1.88 4.17 13.05
N LEU A 65 2.19 4.35 11.74
CA LEU A 65 3.24 3.61 11.04
C LEU A 65 4.67 3.86 11.54
N ARG A 66 4.90 4.82 12.45
CA ARG A 66 6.23 5.13 13.00
C ARG A 66 6.52 4.42 14.32
N PHE A 67 5.50 3.91 15.00
CA PHE A 67 5.71 3.12 16.20
C PHE A 67 6.40 1.81 15.84
N LYS A 68 7.28 1.34 16.73
CA LYS A 68 8.04 0.09 16.55
C LYS A 68 7.77 -0.92 17.66
N ASP A 69 7.06 -0.53 18.70
CA ASP A 69 6.77 -1.37 19.86
C ASP A 69 5.31 -1.84 19.88
N HIS A 70 5.10 -3.05 20.41
CA HIS A 70 3.82 -3.74 20.36
C HIS A 70 2.69 -3.00 21.07
N THR A 71 2.97 -2.43 22.24
CA THR A 71 1.97 -1.78 23.09
C THR A 71 1.49 -0.48 22.46
N ASN A 72 2.40 0.36 21.98
CA ASN A 72 2.04 1.63 21.34
C ASN A 72 1.32 1.41 20.00
N ILE A 73 1.70 0.39 19.21
CA ILE A 73 1.00 0.07 17.95
C ILE A 73 -0.46 -0.29 18.21
N SER A 74 -0.73 -1.15 19.21
CA SER A 74 -2.08 -1.63 19.50
C SER A 74 -2.99 -0.49 19.95
N TRP A 75 -2.50 0.35 20.87
CA TRP A 75 -3.21 1.54 21.33
C TRP A 75 -3.40 2.55 20.19
N ALA A 76 -2.34 2.88 19.45
CA ALA A 76 -2.39 3.91 18.40
C ALA A 76 -3.28 3.48 17.23
N LEU A 77 -3.27 2.21 16.85
CA LEU A 77 -4.13 1.68 15.80
C LEU A 77 -5.60 1.73 16.23
N SER A 78 -5.91 1.32 17.46
CA SER A 78 -7.28 1.38 18.00
C SER A 78 -7.78 2.82 18.08
N ALA A 79 -6.99 3.72 18.67
CA ALA A 79 -7.31 5.14 18.78
C ALA A 79 -7.52 5.78 17.40
N TRP A 80 -6.71 5.40 16.41
CA TRP A 80 -6.88 5.87 15.04
C TRP A 80 -8.16 5.34 14.39
N ILE A 81 -8.51 4.06 14.58
CA ILE A 81 -9.77 3.49 14.08
C ILE A 81 -10.97 4.26 14.66
N ASP A 82 -10.93 4.56 15.96
CA ASP A 82 -12.01 5.30 16.62
C ASP A 82 -12.11 6.74 16.14
N LEU A 83 -10.97 7.40 15.88
CA LEU A 83 -10.94 8.71 15.24
C LEU A 83 -11.55 8.69 13.83
N VAL A 84 -11.31 7.63 13.04
CA VAL A 84 -11.91 7.48 11.71
C VAL A 84 -13.42 7.25 11.82
N LYS A 85 -13.89 6.50 12.83
CA LYS A 85 -15.32 6.31 13.10
C LYS A 85 -15.99 7.63 13.49
N SER A 86 -15.38 8.40 14.40
CA SER A 86 -15.93 9.67 14.88
C SER A 86 -15.94 10.77 13.82
N ALA A 87 -15.07 10.67 12.81
CA ALA A 87 -15.07 11.60 11.68
C ALA A 87 -16.30 11.48 10.77
N ASP A 88 -17.04 10.37 10.87
CA ASP A 88 -18.29 10.11 10.14
C ASP A 88 -18.23 10.45 8.64
N LEU A 89 -17.16 9.97 7.99
CA LEU A 89 -16.98 10.09 6.54
C LEU A 89 -17.46 8.80 5.86
N PRO A 90 -18.61 8.81 5.15
CA PRO A 90 -19.17 7.60 4.53
C PRO A 90 -18.19 6.88 3.60
N GLU A 91 -17.32 7.63 2.92
CA GLU A 91 -16.31 7.09 2.00
C GLU A 91 -15.20 6.30 2.72
N MET A 92 -15.10 6.39 4.04
CA MET A 92 -14.16 5.66 4.89
C MET A 92 -14.81 4.48 5.63
N ASN A 93 -16.12 4.29 5.55
CA ASN A 93 -16.81 3.17 6.20
C ASN A 93 -16.27 1.79 5.76
N SER A 94 -15.94 1.63 4.47
CA SER A 94 -15.31 0.38 4.00
C SER A 94 -13.93 0.18 4.62
N LEU A 95 -13.17 1.26 4.85
CA LEU A 95 -11.88 1.20 5.51
C LEU A 95 -12.05 0.76 6.97
N VAL A 96 -12.98 1.37 7.71
CA VAL A 96 -13.26 0.99 9.11
C VAL A 96 -13.65 -0.48 9.19
N LYS A 97 -14.55 -0.95 8.31
CA LYS A 97 -14.96 -2.36 8.26
C LYS A 97 -13.77 -3.29 8.05
N SER A 98 -12.92 -3.00 7.06
CA SER A 98 -11.72 -3.81 6.80
C SER A 98 -10.73 -3.80 7.96
N PHE A 99 -10.45 -2.63 8.54
CA PHE A 99 -9.52 -2.51 9.67
C PHE A 99 -10.03 -3.18 10.94
N THR A 100 -11.34 -3.18 11.16
CA THR A 100 -11.96 -3.88 12.30
C THR A 100 -11.94 -5.38 12.10
N TYR A 101 -12.26 -5.86 10.89
CA TYR A 101 -12.31 -7.29 10.59
C TYR A 101 -10.91 -7.94 10.58
N TRP A 102 -9.92 -7.27 9.98
CA TRP A 102 -8.54 -7.74 9.84
C TRP A 102 -7.61 -7.14 10.90
N TYR A 103 -8.13 -6.80 12.07
CA TYR A 103 -7.40 -6.02 13.06
C TYR A 103 -6.11 -6.72 13.51
N GLU A 104 -6.18 -8.00 13.85
CA GLU A 104 -5.02 -8.76 14.34
C GLU A 104 -3.94 -8.95 13.28
N GLU A 105 -4.34 -9.17 12.02
CA GLU A 105 -3.41 -9.31 10.90
C GLU A 105 -2.73 -7.99 10.57
N ILE A 106 -3.47 -6.88 10.58
CA ILE A 106 -2.91 -5.54 10.38
C ILE A 106 -1.96 -5.20 11.52
N ARG A 107 -2.37 -5.43 12.78
CA ARG A 107 -1.54 -5.22 13.96
C ARG A 107 -0.24 -6.02 13.85
N SER A 108 -0.33 -7.30 13.51
CA SER A 108 0.83 -8.17 13.31
C SER A 108 1.73 -7.69 12.17
N ALA A 109 1.17 -7.24 11.05
CA ALA A 109 1.93 -6.70 9.93
C ALA A 109 2.68 -5.40 10.26
N LEU A 110 2.22 -4.62 11.24
CA LEU A 110 2.93 -3.42 11.72
C LEU A 110 4.04 -3.76 12.72
N ILE A 111 3.87 -4.85 13.46
CA ILE A 111 4.79 -5.30 14.51
C ILE A 111 6.00 -6.04 13.93
N TYR A 112 5.73 -7.00 13.04
CA TYR A 112 6.76 -7.91 12.56
C TYR A 112 7.42 -7.37 11.29
N PRO A 113 8.73 -7.65 11.08
CA PRO A 113 9.48 -7.17 9.92
C PRO A 113 9.19 -7.96 8.63
N TYR A 114 8.20 -8.85 8.62
CA TYR A 114 7.89 -9.69 7.47
C TYR A 114 7.18 -8.87 6.39
N SER A 115 7.65 -9.01 5.15
CA SER A 115 7.02 -8.37 4.00
C SER A 115 6.59 -9.40 2.97
N ASN A 116 5.47 -9.14 2.31
CA ASN A 116 5.04 -9.94 1.16
C ASN A 116 5.80 -9.58 -0.13
N GLY A 117 6.81 -8.71 -0.07
CA GLY A 117 7.49 -8.18 -1.26
C GLY A 117 8.13 -9.26 -2.14
N PHE A 118 8.73 -10.29 -1.53
CA PHE A 118 9.27 -11.42 -2.29
C PHE A 118 8.18 -12.18 -3.05
N THR A 119 7.10 -12.55 -2.34
CA THR A 119 5.94 -13.25 -2.90
C THR A 119 5.24 -12.42 -3.99
N GLU A 120 5.10 -11.11 -3.79
CA GLU A 120 4.60 -10.18 -4.80
C GLU A 120 5.51 -10.11 -6.02
N GLY A 121 6.83 -10.11 -5.82
CA GLY A 121 7.82 -10.18 -6.89
C GLY A 121 7.68 -11.45 -7.74
N CYS A 122 7.58 -12.61 -7.10
CA CYS A 122 7.30 -13.88 -7.77
C CYS A 122 5.97 -13.82 -8.54
N ASN A 123 4.90 -13.33 -7.91
CA ASN A 123 3.60 -13.19 -8.55
C ASN A 123 3.65 -12.25 -9.76
N ASN A 124 4.40 -11.16 -9.69
CA ASN A 124 4.57 -10.24 -10.81
C ASN A 124 5.32 -10.90 -11.97
N LYS A 125 6.40 -11.64 -11.71
CA LYS A 125 7.12 -12.43 -12.72
C LYS A 125 6.19 -13.43 -13.41
N ILE A 126 5.38 -14.15 -12.64
CA ILE A 126 4.40 -15.10 -13.18
C ILE A 126 3.38 -14.38 -14.08
N LYS A 127 2.87 -13.22 -13.65
CA LYS A 127 1.94 -12.40 -14.45
C LYS A 127 2.59 -11.87 -15.73
N VAL A 128 3.86 -11.44 -15.68
CA VAL A 128 4.63 -11.05 -16.87
C VAL A 128 4.77 -12.23 -17.81
N LEU A 129 5.20 -13.40 -17.31
CA LEU A 129 5.32 -14.63 -18.08
C LEU A 129 4.01 -14.98 -18.78
N LYS A 130 2.88 -14.94 -18.06
CA LYS A 130 1.55 -15.18 -18.66
C LYS A 130 1.24 -14.20 -19.80
N ARG A 131 1.51 -12.90 -19.62
CA ARG A 131 1.26 -11.86 -20.63
C ARG A 131 2.09 -12.05 -21.90
N VAL A 132 3.39 -12.34 -21.77
CA VAL A 132 4.30 -12.46 -22.93
C VAL A 132 4.20 -13.80 -23.66
N SER A 133 3.56 -14.80 -23.06
CA SER A 133 3.49 -16.15 -23.63
C SER A 133 2.28 -16.37 -24.54
N PHE A 134 1.36 -15.40 -24.66
CA PHE A 134 0.17 -15.45 -25.54
C PHE A 134 -0.63 -16.77 -25.48
N GLY A 135 -0.69 -17.39 -24.29
CA GLY A 135 -1.35 -18.67 -24.05
C GLY A 135 -0.36 -19.83 -23.85
N LEU A 136 -0.33 -20.36 -22.62
CA LEU A 136 0.38 -21.61 -22.31
C LEU A 136 -0.66 -22.71 -22.16
N ARG A 137 -0.73 -23.60 -23.15
CA ARG A 137 -1.71 -24.70 -23.21
C ARG A 137 -1.36 -25.88 -22.29
N ASN A 138 -0.10 -26.00 -21.90
CA ASN A 138 0.40 -27.09 -21.08
C ASN A 138 0.87 -26.54 -19.73
N PHE A 139 0.23 -27.00 -18.64
CA PHE A 139 0.52 -26.57 -17.28
C PHE A 139 1.96 -26.93 -16.87
N GLU A 140 2.45 -28.11 -17.24
CA GLU A 140 3.81 -28.53 -16.87
C GLU A 140 4.87 -27.62 -17.49
N ARG A 141 4.69 -27.23 -18.76
CA ARG A 141 5.55 -26.22 -19.41
C ARG A 141 5.48 -24.86 -18.71
N PHE A 142 4.29 -24.48 -18.23
CA PHE A 142 4.13 -23.24 -17.47
C PHE A 142 4.84 -23.31 -16.12
N ARG A 143 4.63 -24.39 -15.36
CA ARG A 143 5.29 -24.67 -14.08
C ARG A 143 6.81 -24.65 -14.21
N ASN A 144 7.37 -25.34 -15.20
CA ASN A 144 8.80 -25.38 -15.44
C ASN A 144 9.38 -23.99 -15.73
N ARG A 145 8.67 -23.17 -16.53
CA ARG A 145 9.09 -21.77 -16.78
C ARG A 145 8.99 -20.92 -15.51
N ILE A 146 7.96 -21.10 -14.68
CA ILE A 146 7.83 -20.39 -13.40
C ILE A 146 9.00 -20.73 -12.47
N LEU A 147 9.34 -22.01 -12.32
CA LEU A 147 10.46 -22.43 -11.49
C LEU A 147 11.77 -21.83 -12.02
N TYR A 148 11.99 -21.92 -13.34
CA TYR A 148 13.21 -21.40 -13.98
C TYR A 148 13.43 -19.88 -13.80
N ILE A 149 12.38 -19.06 -13.95
CA ILE A 149 12.50 -17.59 -13.81
C ILE A 149 12.63 -17.12 -12.35
N ASN A 150 12.21 -17.96 -11.39
CA ASN A 150 12.37 -17.65 -9.98
C ASN A 150 13.76 -18.06 -9.46
N THR A 151 14.29 -19.21 -9.88
CA THR A 151 15.63 -19.69 -9.46
C THR A 151 16.80 -18.91 -10.08
N ARG A 152 16.64 -18.35 -11.28
CA ARG A 152 17.73 -17.57 -11.92
C ARG A 152 18.12 -16.28 -11.18
N ASN A 153 17.23 -15.71 -10.37
CA ASN A 153 17.55 -14.50 -9.60
C ASN A 153 18.22 -14.79 -8.26
N GLU A 154 18.27 -16.05 -7.81
CA GLU A 154 19.03 -16.43 -6.62
C GLU A 154 20.52 -16.44 -6.91
N LYS A 155 20.94 -16.66 -8.17
CA LYS A 155 22.35 -16.69 -8.60
C LYS A 155 23.05 -15.32 -8.67
N GLY A 156 22.45 -14.27 -8.11
CA GLY A 156 23.17 -13.04 -7.73
C GLY A 156 23.95 -13.18 -6.42
N HIS A 157 23.62 -14.18 -5.60
CA HIS A 157 24.38 -14.54 -4.40
C HIS A 157 24.40 -16.07 -4.24
N ALA A 158 25.61 -16.65 -4.18
CA ALA A 158 25.92 -18.06 -3.98
C ALA A 158 25.75 -19.00 -5.20
N LEU A 159 26.70 -18.91 -6.14
CA LEU A 159 27.29 -20.13 -6.71
C LEU A 159 28.34 -20.65 -5.72
N TYR A 160 27.94 -21.43 -4.72
CA TYR A 160 28.86 -22.38 -4.08
C TYR A 160 28.12 -23.66 -3.70
N SER A 161 28.65 -24.76 -4.24
CA SER A 161 28.44 -26.16 -3.84
C SER A 161 27.06 -26.77 -4.01
N VAL A 162 26.76 -27.17 -5.25
CA VAL A 162 26.29 -28.54 -5.47
C VAL A 162 27.39 -29.27 -6.23
N HIS A 163 28.40 -29.72 -5.49
CA HIS A 163 29.26 -30.80 -5.96
C HIS A 163 28.36 -32.03 -6.10
N VAL A 164 28.05 -32.35 -7.35
CA VAL A 164 28.03 -33.69 -7.92
C VAL A 164 27.99 -34.80 -6.85
N LEU A 165 26.78 -35.22 -6.47
CA LEU A 165 26.62 -36.59 -5.99
C LEU A 165 26.89 -37.50 -7.18
N SER A 166 28.06 -38.13 -7.08
CA SER A 166 28.55 -39.25 -7.87
C SER A 166 27.41 -40.19 -8.27
N ARG A 167 27.19 -40.34 -9.58
CA ARG A 167 26.66 -41.59 -10.12
C ARG A 167 27.85 -42.54 -10.21
N SER A 168 27.89 -43.52 -9.32
CA SER A 168 28.75 -44.69 -9.44
C SER A 168 27.86 -45.92 -9.64
N ALA A 169 28.19 -46.67 -10.71
CA ALA A 169 27.82 -48.05 -11.05
C ALA A 169 26.32 -48.39 -11.16
#